data_AF-A0A0F9XAN5-F1
#
_entry.id   AF-A0A0F9XAN5-F1
#
_cell.length_a   1.000
_cell.length_b   1.000
_cell.length_c   1.000
_cell.angle_alpha   90.00
_cell.angle_beta   90.00
_cell.angle_gamma   90.00
#
_symmetry.space_group_name_H-M   'P 1'
#
loop_
_entity.id
_entity.type
_entity.pdbx_description
1 polymer ?
#
loop_
_entity_poly.entity_id
_entity_poly.type
_entity_poly.pdbx_seq_one_letter_code
_entity_poly.pdbx_strand_id
1 'polypeptide(L)'
;MGYSVNLRTLTRKSVLGFGQYSDIPIQGILNQDHAGYLRWIYYNYTKITFLPEILEEISVKEEEYKVDKPGKDPELGHKLARSITQSRSSEEWIKIMKHKRKQTKLTQRNLERNEAVQPKGKLQWINQGRKK
;
A
#
# COMPACT_ATOMS: atom_id res chain seq x y z
N MET A 1 -36.82 -8.61 -7.95
CA MET A 1 -36.07 -7.33 -8.02
C MET A 1 -34.59 -7.65 -8.15
N GLY A 2 -34.03 -7.57 -9.36
CA GLY A 2 -32.59 -7.74 -9.57
C GLY A 2 -31.88 -6.44 -9.29
N TYR A 3 -31.10 -6.36 -8.21
CA TYR A 3 -30.23 -5.22 -7.96
C TYR A 3 -29.05 -5.29 -8.93
N SER A 4 -28.95 -4.32 -9.86
CA SER A 4 -27.73 -4.15 -10.65
C SER A 4 -26.61 -3.69 -9.72
N VAL A 5 -25.61 -4.55 -9.50
CA VAL A 5 -24.43 -4.22 -8.71
C VAL A 5 -23.38 -3.67 -9.67
N ASN A 6 -23.19 -2.34 -9.66
CA ASN A 6 -22.13 -1.71 -10.45
C ASN A 6 -20.75 -2.13 -9.90
N LEU A 7 -20.04 -2.95 -10.67
CA LEU A 7 -18.65 -3.32 -10.41
C LEU A 7 -17.73 -2.24 -11.00
N ARG A 8 -16.77 -1.80 -10.20
CA ARG A 8 -15.75 -0.85 -10.65
C ARG A 8 -14.52 -1.62 -11.09
N THR A 9 -14.25 -1.62 -12.39
CA THR A 9 -13.02 -2.17 -12.97
C THR A 9 -11.94 -1.09 -13.04
N LEU A 10 -10.81 -1.34 -12.38
CA LEU A 10 -9.70 -0.40 -12.32
C LEU A 10 -8.63 -0.75 -13.36
N THR A 11 -8.08 0.30 -13.99
CA THR A 11 -7.03 0.23 -15.02
C THR A 11 -5.73 0.87 -14.52
N ARG A 12 -4.61 0.72 -15.24
CA ARG A 12 -3.29 1.29 -14.85
C ARG A 12 -3.34 2.79 -14.53
N LYS A 13 -4.14 3.55 -15.29
CA LYS A 13 -4.30 5.01 -15.13
C LYS A 13 -5.41 5.39 -14.14
N SER A 14 -6.20 4.42 -13.68
CA SER A 14 -7.27 4.69 -12.72
C SER A 14 -6.69 5.02 -11.35
N VAL A 15 -7.33 5.97 -10.67
CA VAL A 15 -7.07 6.32 -9.27
C VAL A 15 -8.05 5.59 -8.35
N LEU A 16 -7.61 5.22 -7.15
CA LEU A 16 -8.48 4.53 -6.19
C LEU A 16 -9.59 5.44 -5.66
N GLY A 17 -9.28 6.70 -5.36
CA GLY A 17 -10.23 7.66 -4.78
C GLY A 17 -10.61 7.38 -3.33
N PHE A 18 -9.92 6.44 -2.67
CA PHE A 18 -10.06 6.13 -1.24
C PHE A 18 -8.79 5.45 -0.71
N GLY A 19 -8.64 5.40 0.62
CA GLY A 19 -7.52 4.74 1.28
C GLY A 19 -6.21 5.55 1.26
N GLN A 20 -5.10 4.89 1.56
CA GLN A 20 -3.78 5.52 1.72
C GLN A 20 -3.22 6.09 0.41
N TYR A 21 -3.65 5.56 -0.74
CA TYR A 21 -3.20 5.96 -2.07
C TYR A 21 -4.36 6.44 -2.95
N SER A 22 -5.28 7.24 -2.37
CA SER A 22 -6.47 7.73 -3.06
C SER A 22 -6.14 8.49 -4.35
N ASP A 23 -5.07 9.28 -4.32
CA ASP A 23 -4.73 10.26 -5.36
C ASP A 23 -3.66 9.74 -6.34
N ILE A 24 -3.11 8.56 -6.08
CA ILE A 24 -2.04 7.97 -6.88
C ILE A 24 -2.65 7.01 -7.91
N PRO A 25 -2.24 7.06 -9.19
CA PRO A 25 -2.68 6.08 -10.18
C PRO A 25 -2.15 4.69 -9.83
N ILE A 26 -2.87 3.65 -10.22
CA ILE A 26 -2.46 2.26 -9.93
C ILE A 26 -1.05 1.95 -10.45
N GLN A 27 -0.68 2.47 -11.60
CA GLN A 27 0.69 2.38 -12.12
C GLN A 27 1.73 2.94 -11.14
N GLY A 28 1.43 4.06 -10.48
CA GLY A 28 2.31 4.65 -9.47
C GLY A 28 2.44 3.76 -8.23
N ILE A 29 1.35 3.11 -7.82
CA ILE A 29 1.32 2.17 -6.68
C ILE A 29 2.15 0.92 -6.99
N LEU A 30 2.06 0.40 -8.22
CA LEU A 30 2.86 -0.73 -8.70
C LEU A 30 4.35 -0.38 -8.75
N ASN A 31 4.70 0.80 -9.29
CA ASN A 31 6.08 1.28 -9.33
C ASN A 31 6.72 1.45 -7.94
N GLN A 32 5.91 1.68 -6.91
CA GLN A 32 6.36 1.82 -5.52
C GLN A 32 6.45 0.49 -4.76
N ASP A 33 6.30 -0.65 -5.45
CA ASP A 33 6.28 -2.00 -4.85
C ASP A 33 5.16 -2.17 -3.79
N HIS A 34 4.08 -1.40 -3.93
CA HIS A 34 2.89 -1.50 -3.08
C HIS A 34 1.85 -2.46 -3.66
N ALA A 35 2.30 -3.45 -4.45
CA ALA A 35 1.44 -4.50 -5.03
C ALA A 35 0.65 -5.27 -3.97
N GLY A 36 1.21 -5.46 -2.76
CA GLY A 36 0.51 -6.07 -1.64
C GLY A 36 -0.74 -5.30 -1.19
N TYR A 37 -0.75 -3.98 -1.34
CA TYR A 37 -1.92 -3.15 -1.01
C TYR A 37 -3.04 -3.32 -2.05
N LEU A 38 -2.70 -3.34 -3.34
CA LEU A 38 -3.67 -3.61 -4.41
C LEU A 38 -4.30 -4.99 -4.27
N ARG A 39 -3.48 -5.99 -3.91
CA ARG A 39 -3.95 -7.33 -3.58
C ARG A 39 -4.91 -7.31 -2.39
N TRP A 40 -4.57 -6.61 -1.32
CA TRP A 40 -5.46 -6.46 -0.16
C TRP A 40 -6.80 -5.84 -0.57
N ILE A 41 -6.81 -4.79 -1.42
CA ILE A 41 -8.04 -4.20 -1.95
C ILE A 41 -8.86 -5.25 -2.72
N TYR A 42 -8.22 -6.02 -3.60
CA TYR A 42 -8.90 -7.04 -4.38
C TYR A 42 -9.66 -8.04 -3.50
N TYR A 43 -9.06 -8.52 -2.42
CA TYR A 43 -9.71 -9.52 -1.55
C TYR A 43 -10.71 -8.93 -0.55
N ASN A 44 -10.55 -7.66 -0.15
CA ASN A 44 -11.39 -7.05 0.89
C ASN A 44 -12.62 -6.32 0.33
N TYR A 45 -12.58 -5.83 -0.91
CA TYR A 45 -13.67 -5.04 -1.49
C TYR A 45 -14.55 -5.86 -2.43
N THR A 46 -15.84 -5.89 -2.14
CA THR A 46 -16.82 -6.69 -2.90
C THR A 46 -17.05 -6.20 -4.33
N LYS A 47 -17.04 -4.87 -4.55
CA LYS A 47 -17.46 -4.25 -5.83
C LYS A 47 -16.29 -3.71 -6.67
N ILE A 48 -15.06 -4.08 -6.34
CA ILE A 48 -13.86 -3.60 -7.02
C ILE A 48 -13.15 -4.78 -7.66
N THR A 49 -12.79 -4.59 -8.93
CA THR A 49 -11.99 -5.55 -9.69
C THR A 49 -10.91 -4.81 -10.46
N PHE A 50 -9.90 -5.53 -10.91
CA PHE A 50 -8.78 -5.01 -11.68
C PHE A 50 -8.75 -5.65 -13.07
N LEU A 51 -8.12 -4.99 -14.02
CA LEU A 51 -7.83 -5.63 -15.30
C LEU A 51 -6.91 -6.84 -15.12
N PRO A 52 -7.02 -7.87 -15.99
CA PRO A 52 -6.18 -9.06 -15.94
C PRO A 52 -4.68 -8.75 -15.92
N GLU A 53 -4.24 -7.72 -16.65
CA GLU A 53 -2.84 -7.26 -16.65
C GLU A 53 -2.34 -6.84 -15.25
N ILE A 54 -3.21 -6.21 -14.45
CA ILE A 54 -2.87 -5.73 -13.10
C ILE A 54 -2.90 -6.91 -12.15
N LEU A 55 -3.90 -7.82 -12.30
CA LEU A 55 -3.97 -9.07 -11.53
C LEU A 55 -2.70 -9.91 -11.73
N GLU A 56 -2.19 -9.96 -12.96
CA GLU A 56 -0.95 -10.64 -13.29
C GLU A 56 0.26 -10.02 -12.58
N GLU A 57 0.33 -8.69 -12.57
CA GLU A 57 1.42 -7.92 -11.95
C GLU A 57 1.41 -8.03 -10.42
N ILE A 58 0.23 -8.11 -9.78
CA ILE A 58 0.10 -8.34 -8.34
C ILE A 58 0.18 -9.82 -7.93
N SER A 59 0.61 -10.70 -8.84
CA SER A 59 0.79 -12.15 -8.64
C SER A 59 -0.51 -12.92 -8.33
N VAL A 60 -1.66 -12.44 -8.81
CA VAL A 60 -2.94 -13.17 -8.82
C VAL A 60 -3.07 -13.82 -10.21
N LYS A 61 -2.09 -14.64 -10.60
CA LYS A 61 -2.09 -15.34 -11.91
C LYS A 61 -2.91 -16.62 -11.86
N GLU A 62 -2.84 -17.33 -10.74
CA GLU A 62 -3.49 -18.62 -10.60
C GLU A 62 -4.98 -18.46 -10.39
N GLU A 63 -5.75 -19.24 -11.13
CA GLU A 63 -7.21 -19.24 -11.08
C GLU A 63 -7.74 -19.60 -9.69
N GLU A 64 -6.97 -20.39 -8.94
CA GLU A 64 -7.22 -20.77 -7.54
C GLU A 64 -7.29 -19.57 -6.57
N TYR A 65 -6.68 -18.44 -6.93
CA TYR A 65 -6.70 -17.23 -6.11
C TYR A 65 -7.68 -16.17 -6.63
N LYS A 66 -8.45 -16.45 -7.69
CA LYS A 66 -9.49 -15.53 -8.17
C LYS A 66 -10.73 -15.61 -7.27
N VAL A 67 -11.37 -14.47 -7.08
CA VAL A 67 -12.62 -14.35 -6.33
C VAL A 67 -13.68 -13.91 -7.32
N ASP A 68 -14.80 -14.62 -7.36
CA ASP A 68 -15.95 -14.20 -8.15
C ASP A 68 -16.50 -12.87 -7.62
N LYS A 69 -16.50 -11.85 -8.49
CA LYS A 69 -17.03 -10.53 -8.19
C LYS A 69 -18.47 -10.43 -8.67
N PRO A 70 -19.40 -9.88 -7.88
CA PRO A 70 -19.22 -9.24 -6.57
C PRO A 70 -19.00 -10.25 -5.43
N GLY A 71 -17.89 -10.12 -4.71
CA GLY A 71 -17.49 -11.05 -3.65
C GLY A 71 -16.21 -10.61 -2.94
N LYS A 72 -16.00 -11.07 -1.71
CA LYS A 72 -14.77 -10.81 -0.95
C LYS A 72 -14.33 -12.09 -0.27
N ASP A 73 -13.02 -12.34 -0.26
CA ASP A 73 -12.43 -13.48 0.43
C ASP A 73 -11.08 -13.07 1.03
N PRO A 74 -11.10 -12.49 2.24
CA PRO A 74 -9.87 -12.09 2.92
C PRO A 74 -8.95 -13.28 3.22
N GLU A 75 -9.50 -14.46 3.48
CA GLU A 75 -8.71 -15.66 3.83
C GLU A 75 -7.88 -16.13 2.64
N LEU A 76 -8.47 -16.15 1.45
CA LEU A 76 -7.76 -16.44 0.20
C LEU A 76 -6.64 -15.43 -0.06
N GLY A 77 -6.89 -14.15 0.24
CA GLY A 77 -5.86 -13.12 0.21
C GLY A 77 -4.70 -13.38 1.16
N HIS A 78 -4.98 -13.85 2.38
CA HIS A 78 -3.94 -14.25 3.35
C HIS A 78 -3.18 -15.50 2.92
N LYS A 79 -3.83 -16.45 2.25
CA LYS A 79 -3.20 -17.66 1.68
C LYS A 79 -2.21 -17.27 0.58
N LEU A 80 -2.61 -16.41 -0.36
CA LEU A 80 -1.74 -15.90 -1.43
C LEU A 80 -0.58 -15.07 -0.88
N ALA A 81 -0.82 -14.23 0.14
CA ALA A 81 0.26 -13.48 0.78
C ALA A 81 1.30 -14.43 1.41
N ARG A 82 0.85 -15.53 2.03
CA ARG A 82 1.73 -16.55 2.60
C ARG A 82 2.51 -17.32 1.54
N SER A 83 1.86 -17.78 0.46
CA SER A 83 2.55 -18.51 -0.61
C SER A 83 3.66 -17.67 -1.22
N ILE A 84 3.39 -16.41 -1.54
CA ILE A 84 4.41 -15.48 -2.09
C ILE A 84 5.55 -15.22 -1.11
N THR A 85 5.24 -15.18 0.19
CA THR A 85 6.25 -15.05 1.23
C THR A 85 7.15 -16.29 1.30
N GLN A 86 6.58 -17.48 1.15
CA GLN A 86 7.29 -18.77 1.17
C GLN A 86 8.12 -19.02 -0.09
N SER A 87 7.63 -18.60 -1.26
CA SER A 87 8.32 -18.79 -2.55
C SER A 87 9.52 -17.86 -2.77
N ARG A 88 9.73 -16.87 -1.89
CA ARG A 88 10.84 -15.91 -2.02
C ARG A 88 12.18 -16.55 -1.71
N SER A 89 13.16 -16.27 -2.58
CA SER A 89 14.55 -16.67 -2.36
C SER A 89 15.17 -15.95 -1.16
N SER A 90 16.14 -16.59 -0.51
CA SER A 90 16.93 -16.00 0.59
C SER A 90 17.58 -14.67 0.19
N GLU A 91 18.00 -14.53 -1.07
CA GLU A 91 18.60 -13.29 -1.57
C GLU A 91 17.59 -12.13 -1.65
N GLU A 92 16.36 -12.42 -2.07
CA GLU A 92 15.27 -11.44 -2.11
C GLU A 92 14.89 -10.99 -0.71
N TRP A 93 14.83 -11.94 0.24
CA TRP A 93 14.64 -11.65 1.65
C TRP A 93 15.68 -10.70 2.22
N ILE A 94 16.96 -10.94 1.90
CA ILE A 94 18.06 -10.06 2.32
C ILE A 94 17.88 -8.65 1.74
N LYS A 95 17.51 -8.52 0.46
CA LYS A 95 17.25 -7.22 -0.18
C LYS A 95 16.10 -6.48 0.50
N ILE A 96 14.98 -7.15 0.75
CA ILE A 96 13.80 -6.60 1.43
C ILE A 96 14.16 -6.13 2.85
N MET A 97 14.87 -6.95 3.62
CA MET A 97 15.29 -6.59 4.98
C MET A 97 16.23 -5.39 4.99
N LYS A 98 17.19 -5.33 4.07
CA LYS A 98 18.08 -4.16 3.92
C LYS A 98 17.28 -2.90 3.59
N HIS A 99 16.30 -2.98 2.68
CA HIS A 99 15.46 -1.85 2.31
C HIS A 99 14.59 -1.38 3.50
N LYS A 100 13.90 -2.30 4.19
CA LYS A 100 13.11 -1.98 5.39
C LYS A 100 13.96 -1.32 6.47
N ARG A 101 15.14 -1.86 6.76
CA ARG A 101 16.08 -1.27 7.75
C ARG A 101 16.50 0.14 7.36
N LYS A 102 16.72 0.42 6.07
CA LYS A 102 17.05 1.76 5.57
C LYS A 102 15.89 2.74 5.78
N GLN A 103 14.66 2.33 5.43
CA GLN A 103 13.46 3.15 5.63
C GLN A 103 13.24 3.46 7.12
N THR A 104 13.32 2.47 8.01
CA THR A 104 13.16 2.68 9.47
C THR A 104 14.17 3.68 10.00
N LYS A 105 15.45 3.58 9.59
CA LYS A 105 16.50 4.55 9.97
C LYS A 105 16.20 5.95 9.47
N LEU A 106 15.66 6.09 8.26
CA LEU A 106 15.31 7.39 7.69
C LEU A 106 14.14 8.02 8.45
N THR A 107 13.11 7.25 8.75
CA THR A 107 11.97 7.69 9.56
C THR A 107 12.41 8.14 10.94
N GLN A 108 13.27 7.36 11.62
CA GLN A 108 13.82 7.72 12.93
C GLN A 108 14.61 9.04 12.88
N ARG A 109 15.49 9.20 11.89
CA ARG A 109 16.22 10.46 11.66
C ARG A 109 15.31 11.65 11.38
N ASN A 110 14.22 11.45 10.64
CA ASN A 110 13.26 12.51 10.36
C ASN A 110 12.45 12.89 11.60
N LEU A 111 12.10 11.91 12.46
CA LEU A 111 11.52 12.20 13.78
C LEU A 111 12.49 12.99 14.66
N GLU A 112 13.73 12.53 14.80
CA GLU A 112 14.78 13.22 15.59
C GLU A 112 14.99 14.66 15.09
N ARG A 113 15.02 14.87 13.77
CA ARG A 113 15.07 16.22 13.18
C ARG A 113 13.84 17.05 13.53
N ASN A 114 12.64 16.50 13.40
CA ASN A 114 11.42 17.23 13.73
C ASN A 114 11.32 17.55 15.23
N GLU A 115 11.81 16.69 16.11
CA GLU A 115 11.91 16.97 17.55
C GLU A 115 12.99 18.02 17.87
N ALA A 116 14.13 17.99 17.16
CA ALA A 116 15.21 18.96 17.33
C ALA A 116 14.89 20.35 16.75
N VAL A 117 14.00 20.43 15.75
CA VAL A 117 13.49 21.70 15.23
C VAL A 117 12.56 22.31 16.28
N GLN A 118 13.06 23.30 17.00
CA GLN A 118 12.23 24.08 17.92
C GLN A 118 11.05 24.68 17.13
N PRO A 119 9.80 24.51 17.61
CA PRO A 119 8.66 25.07 16.91
C PRO A 119 8.84 26.58 16.75
N LYS A 120 8.46 27.13 15.59
CA LYS A 120 8.61 28.57 15.25
C LYS A 120 8.15 29.50 16.38
N GLY A 121 7.09 29.13 17.09
CA GLY A 121 6.61 29.85 18.27
C GLY A 121 7.66 29.91 19.39
N LYS A 122 8.34 28.81 19.72
CA LYS A 122 9.39 28.77 20.75
C LYS A 122 10.61 29.61 20.35
N LEU A 123 10.99 29.59 19.07
CA LEU A 123 12.03 30.48 18.51
C LEU A 123 11.64 31.96 18.58
N GLN A 124 10.38 32.30 18.29
CA GLN A 124 9.85 33.66 18.43
C GLN A 124 9.83 34.13 19.89
N TRP A 125 9.45 33.26 20.82
CA TRP A 125 9.49 33.54 22.27
C TRP A 125 10.92 33.83 22.76
N ILE A 126 11.91 33.05 22.29
CA ILE A 126 13.33 33.26 22.61
C ILE A 126 13.83 34.60 22.01
N ASN A 127 13.47 34.90 20.75
CA ASN A 127 13.89 36.14 20.08
C ASN A 127 13.26 37.41 20.66
N GLN A 128 12.08 37.30 21.29
CA GLN A 128 11.43 38.42 21.98
C GLN A 128 11.98 38.67 23.40
N GLY A 129 13.07 37.98 23.79
CA GLY A 129 13.72 38.19 25.09
C GLY A 129 12.90 37.71 26.29
N ARG A 130 11.78 37.02 26.07
CA ARG A 130 10.97 36.41 27.14
C ARG A 130 11.62 35.10 27.58
N LYS A 131 12.78 35.19 28.25
CA LYS A 131 13.29 34.09 29.06
C LYS A 131 12.50 34.06 30.36
N LYS A 132 12.02 32.87 30.74
CA LYS A 132 11.47 32.60 32.08
C LYS A 132 12.55 32.82 33.12
#